data_AF-A0A4Y9FXZ3-F1
#
_entry.id   AF-A0A4Y9FXZ3-F1
#
_cell.length_a   1.000
_cell.length_b   1.000
_cell.length_c   1.000
_cell.angle_alpha   90.00
_cell.angle_beta   90.00
_cell.angle_gamma   90.00
#
_symmetry.space_group_name_H-M   'P 1'
#
loop_
_entity.id
_entity.type
_entity.pdbx_description
1 polymer ?
#
loop_
_entity_poly.entity_id
_entity_poly.type
_entity_poly.pdbx_seq_one_letter_code
_entity_poly.pdbx_strand_id
1 'polypeptide(L)'
;MNDIRTRRPAVILGGAICLLALAGCSTPVEAPGATATSTPAPETSAPVETPSTEPTPTETTEPSQQPQEPGDVESWTISEEAVGPFELGMPWEETVALAEELGWDTSNAGATEGCAAFVGAPLEAGVEMYAWNYDGVTADISVSALPEVATAGPATAEGITVQSTFADVRAAYPDAMEGEQPIAGHPYLVVDADAAGNAMYFAADGEFIDLISVNSLGTVPYEHC
;
A
#
# COMPACT_ATOMS: atom_id res chain seq x y z
N MET A 1 5.50 43.84 -24.82
CA MET A 1 5.29 43.02 -26.04
C MET A 1 6.65 42.51 -26.49
N ASN A 2 7.09 41.37 -25.95
CA ASN A 2 8.30 40.67 -26.40
C ASN A 2 7.89 39.27 -26.83
N ASP A 3 8.00 39.01 -28.13
CA ASP A 3 7.76 37.72 -28.79
C ASP A 3 8.84 36.71 -28.40
N ILE A 4 8.44 35.60 -27.77
CA ILE A 4 9.30 34.44 -27.56
C ILE A 4 9.03 33.44 -28.69
N ARG A 5 10.00 33.34 -29.62
CA ARG A 5 9.99 32.39 -30.74
C ARG A 5 10.22 30.96 -30.26
N THR A 6 9.21 30.12 -30.42
CA THR A 6 9.27 28.65 -30.41
C THR A 6 10.32 28.11 -31.38
N ARG A 7 11.27 27.32 -30.87
CA ARG A 7 12.11 26.42 -31.68
C ARG A 7 11.72 24.98 -31.37
N ARG A 8 11.13 24.30 -32.36
CA ARG A 8 10.88 22.85 -32.35
C ARG A 8 12.18 22.10 -32.67
N PRO A 9 12.65 21.14 -31.87
CA PRO A 9 13.67 20.20 -32.30
C PRO A 9 13.06 19.07 -33.15
N ALA A 10 13.84 18.65 -34.14
CA ALA A 10 13.50 17.73 -35.20
C ALA A 10 13.46 16.27 -34.72
N VAL A 11 12.46 15.54 -35.22
CA VAL A 11 12.35 14.08 -35.14
C VAL A 11 13.46 13.46 -35.98
N ILE A 12 14.36 12.69 -35.36
CA ILE A 12 15.30 11.82 -36.06
C ILE A 12 14.74 10.40 -36.05
N LEU A 13 14.28 9.99 -37.23
CA LEU A 13 13.89 8.63 -37.58
C LEU A 13 15.19 7.84 -37.85
N GLY A 14 15.53 6.89 -36.97
CA GLY A 14 16.74 6.07 -37.11
C GLY A 14 16.44 4.62 -36.74
N GLY A 15 16.14 3.80 -37.74
CA GLY A 15 15.92 2.37 -37.57
C GLY A 15 17.22 1.59 -37.34
N ALA A 16 17.12 0.54 -36.53
CA ALA A 16 18.05 -0.57 -36.53
C ALA A 16 17.27 -1.87 -36.30
N ILE A 17 17.08 -2.60 -37.39
CA ILE A 17 16.57 -3.97 -37.42
C ILE A 17 17.68 -4.88 -36.87
N CYS A 18 17.41 -5.61 -35.79
CA CYS A 18 18.22 -6.74 -35.35
C CYS A 18 17.35 -8.00 -35.27
N LEU A 19 17.38 -8.77 -36.36
CA LEU A 19 16.91 -10.16 -36.42
C LEU A 19 17.96 -11.05 -35.73
N LEU A 20 17.65 -11.58 -34.56
CA LEU A 20 18.42 -12.67 -33.93
C LEU A 20 17.49 -13.85 -33.69
N ALA A 21 17.44 -14.72 -34.68
CA ALA A 21 16.95 -16.07 -34.56
C ALA A 21 18.01 -16.92 -33.83
N LEU A 22 17.66 -17.47 -32.67
CA LEU A 22 18.37 -18.60 -32.08
C LEU A 22 17.34 -19.67 -31.71
N ALA A 23 17.22 -20.63 -32.60
CA ALA A 23 16.63 -21.93 -32.34
C ALA A 23 17.55 -22.70 -31.37
N GLY A 24 16.97 -23.18 -30.27
CA GLY A 24 17.65 -24.05 -29.30
C GLY A 24 16.74 -25.20 -28.89
N CYS A 25 16.83 -26.30 -29.63
CA CYS A 25 16.26 -27.59 -29.25
C CYS A 25 17.01 -28.19 -28.05
N SER A 26 16.30 -28.71 -27.04
CA SER A 26 16.58 -30.07 -26.54
C SER A 26 15.42 -30.63 -25.72
N THR A 27 14.99 -31.80 -26.18
CA THR A 27 14.02 -32.79 -25.71
C THR A 27 14.29 -33.37 -24.29
N PRO A 28 13.34 -34.17 -23.75
CA PRO A 28 13.13 -34.35 -22.31
C PRO A 28 14.03 -35.45 -21.71
N VAL A 29 14.34 -35.31 -20.41
CA VAL A 29 14.88 -36.40 -19.60
C VAL A 29 13.77 -36.90 -18.69
N GLU A 30 13.25 -38.06 -19.06
CA GLU A 30 12.44 -38.95 -18.24
C GLU A 30 13.34 -39.57 -17.16
N ALA A 31 13.05 -39.30 -15.89
CA ALA A 31 13.76 -39.90 -14.77
C ALA A 31 12.95 -41.07 -14.18
N PRO A 32 13.63 -42.13 -13.67
CA PRO A 32 13.05 -43.45 -13.47
C PRO A 32 12.17 -43.54 -12.23
N GLY A 33 11.16 -44.40 -12.33
CA GLY A 33 10.21 -44.73 -11.27
C GLY A 33 10.84 -45.08 -9.93
N ALA A 34 10.35 -44.41 -8.89
CA ALA A 34 10.53 -44.83 -7.51
C ALA A 34 9.45 -45.88 -7.17
N THR A 35 9.91 -47.07 -6.83
CA THR A 35 9.15 -48.19 -6.28
C THR A 35 8.35 -47.75 -5.06
N ALA A 36 7.03 -47.90 -5.12
CA ALA A 36 6.15 -47.72 -3.97
C ALA A 36 6.42 -48.83 -2.94
N THR A 37 7.04 -48.46 -1.82
CA THR A 37 7.11 -49.33 -0.63
C THR A 37 5.79 -49.21 0.12
N SER A 38 4.96 -50.24 0.01
CA SER A 38 3.72 -50.40 0.76
C SER A 38 4.02 -50.48 2.25
N THR A 39 3.83 -49.36 2.96
CA THR A 39 3.85 -49.34 4.42
C THR A 39 2.53 -49.92 4.94
N PRO A 40 2.55 -50.85 5.91
CA PRO A 40 1.34 -51.46 6.45
C PRO A 40 0.43 -50.40 7.08
N ALA A 41 -0.87 -50.53 6.77
CA ALA A 41 -1.92 -49.66 7.27
C ALA A 41 -1.99 -49.71 8.81
N PRO A 42 -1.97 -48.58 9.53
CA PRO A 42 -2.25 -48.54 10.95
C PRO A 42 -3.71 -48.95 11.21
N GLU A 43 -3.90 -49.79 12.22
CA GLU A 43 -5.23 -50.19 12.69
C GLU A 43 -6.03 -48.95 13.11
N THR A 44 -7.13 -48.72 12.40
CA THR A 44 -8.09 -47.65 12.68
C THR A 44 -8.79 -47.96 14.00
N SER A 45 -8.28 -47.38 15.08
CA SER A 45 -9.03 -47.25 16.32
C SER A 45 -10.20 -46.30 16.08
N ALA A 46 -11.41 -46.74 16.44
CA ALA A 46 -12.62 -45.93 16.31
C ALA A 46 -12.42 -44.58 17.04
N PRO A 47 -12.77 -43.45 16.41
CA PRO A 47 -12.68 -42.15 17.04
C PRO A 47 -13.62 -42.11 18.24
N VAL A 48 -13.05 -41.84 19.42
CA VAL A 48 -13.83 -41.43 20.59
C VAL A 48 -14.39 -40.06 20.26
N GLU A 49 -15.72 -39.96 20.14
CA GLU A 49 -16.43 -38.69 19.95
C GLU A 49 -16.09 -37.77 21.13
N THR A 50 -15.14 -36.87 20.89
CA THR A 50 -14.83 -35.79 21.82
C THR A 50 -15.90 -34.73 21.60
N PRO A 51 -16.63 -34.28 22.63
CA PRO A 51 -17.66 -33.27 22.48
C PRO A 51 -17.03 -32.03 21.82
N SER A 52 -17.50 -31.73 20.61
CA SER A 52 -17.15 -30.52 19.87
C SER A 52 -17.74 -29.34 20.63
N THR A 53 -16.93 -28.67 21.45
CA THR A 53 -17.24 -27.33 21.92
C THR A 53 -17.11 -26.42 20.71
N GLU A 54 -18.23 -26.21 20.03
CA GLU A 54 -18.38 -25.15 19.04
C GLU A 54 -17.91 -23.84 19.69
N PRO A 55 -16.84 -23.20 19.18
CA PRO A 55 -16.37 -21.95 19.74
C PRO A 55 -17.53 -20.96 19.63
N THR A 56 -17.98 -20.48 20.78
CA THR A 56 -18.92 -19.35 20.82
C THR A 56 -18.22 -18.21 20.06
N PRO A 57 -18.87 -17.60 19.05
CA PRO A 57 -18.30 -16.45 18.36
C PRO A 57 -17.95 -15.43 19.44
N THR A 58 -16.66 -15.19 19.60
CA THR A 58 -16.20 -14.09 20.44
C THR A 58 -16.60 -12.86 19.65
N GLU A 59 -17.54 -12.07 20.18
CA GLU A 59 -17.80 -10.74 19.65
C GLU A 59 -16.47 -9.99 19.71
N THR A 60 -15.80 -9.91 18.55
CA THR A 60 -14.69 -8.98 18.36
C THR A 60 -15.29 -7.63 18.65
N THR A 61 -14.99 -7.11 19.84
CA THR A 61 -15.41 -5.78 20.24
C THR A 61 -14.74 -4.86 19.25
N GLU A 62 -15.53 -4.31 18.33
CA GLU A 62 -15.09 -3.23 17.45
C GLU A 62 -14.37 -2.21 18.33
N PRO A 63 -13.09 -1.89 18.06
CA PRO A 63 -12.36 -0.93 18.85
C PRO A 63 -13.22 0.32 18.96
N SER A 64 -13.58 0.69 20.19
CA SER A 64 -14.29 1.95 20.44
C SER A 64 -13.42 3.05 19.85
N GLN A 65 -13.81 3.59 18.70
CA GLN A 65 -13.19 4.77 18.10
C GLN A 65 -13.37 5.91 19.10
N GLN A 66 -12.41 6.09 20.00
CA GLN A 66 -12.36 7.30 20.80
C GLN A 66 -12.19 8.46 19.82
N PRO A 67 -12.85 9.60 20.04
CA PRO A 67 -12.62 10.78 19.23
C PRO A 67 -11.12 11.07 19.19
N GLN A 68 -10.49 10.91 18.02
CA GLN A 68 -9.06 11.19 17.88
C GLN A 68 -8.89 12.70 17.97
N GLU A 69 -8.00 13.16 18.85
CA GLU A 69 -7.69 14.58 18.91
C GLU A 69 -7.05 14.98 17.56
N PRO A 70 -7.58 15.98 16.86
CA PRO A 70 -7.16 16.40 15.52
C PRO A 70 -5.64 16.63 15.36
N GLY A 71 -4.91 16.91 16.44
CA GLY A 71 -3.47 17.19 16.41
C GLY A 71 -2.54 16.04 16.81
N ASP A 72 -3.05 14.89 17.27
CA ASP A 72 -2.23 13.78 17.74
C ASP A 72 -2.10 12.68 16.68
N VAL A 73 -1.37 12.99 15.61
CA VAL A 73 -1.13 12.09 14.47
C VAL A 73 -0.44 10.79 14.90
N GLU A 74 0.35 10.81 15.98
CA GLU A 74 0.98 9.60 16.54
C GLU A 74 -0.06 8.59 17.08
N SER A 75 -1.24 9.08 17.47
CA SER A 75 -2.34 8.23 17.94
C SER A 75 -3.18 7.63 16.82
N TRP A 76 -2.99 8.07 15.57
CA TRP A 76 -3.83 7.66 14.45
C TRP A 76 -3.53 6.22 14.03
N THR A 77 -4.60 5.52 13.66
CA THR A 77 -4.50 4.13 13.16
C THR A 77 -4.53 4.12 11.64
N ILE A 78 -3.66 3.31 11.03
CA ILE A 78 -3.67 2.97 9.60
C ILE A 78 -4.41 1.65 9.43
N SER A 79 -5.34 1.61 8.49
CA SER A 79 -6.08 0.42 8.08
C SER A 79 -6.17 0.35 6.55
N GLU A 80 -6.75 -0.71 6.00
CA GLU A 80 -7.01 -0.81 4.55
C GLU A 80 -8.02 0.23 4.04
N GLU A 81 -8.80 0.85 4.93
CA GLU A 81 -9.89 1.76 4.57
C GLU A 81 -9.61 3.22 4.96
N ALA A 82 -8.69 3.46 5.89
CA ALA A 82 -8.53 4.77 6.52
C ALA A 82 -7.14 5.01 7.12
N VAL A 83 -6.78 6.28 7.25
CA VAL A 83 -5.65 6.75 8.08
C VAL A 83 -6.18 7.85 9.01
N GLY A 84 -6.28 7.53 10.30
CA GLY A 84 -6.89 8.44 11.27
C GLY A 84 -8.32 8.81 10.86
N PRO A 85 -8.67 10.11 10.76
CA PRO A 85 -10.02 10.55 10.41
C PRO A 85 -10.30 10.55 8.89
N PHE A 86 -9.31 10.25 8.05
CA PHE A 86 -9.49 10.22 6.59
C PHE A 86 -9.82 8.81 6.12
N GLU A 87 -10.91 8.66 5.39
CA GLU A 87 -11.40 7.38 4.86
C GLU A 87 -11.39 7.38 3.33
N LEU A 88 -11.12 6.21 2.74
CA LEU A 88 -11.29 5.97 1.32
C LEU A 88 -12.78 6.07 0.94
N GLY A 89 -13.05 6.68 -0.22
CA GLY A 89 -14.41 6.92 -0.71
C GLY A 89 -15.11 8.13 -0.08
N MET A 90 -14.52 8.79 0.93
CA MET A 90 -15.05 10.04 1.48
C MET A 90 -15.20 11.09 0.35
N PRO A 91 -16.34 11.83 0.29
CA PRO A 91 -16.49 12.92 -0.66
C PRO A 91 -15.35 13.93 -0.52
N TRP A 92 -14.73 14.34 -1.63
CA TRP A 92 -13.55 15.20 -1.58
C TRP A 92 -13.79 16.53 -0.84
N GLU A 93 -14.98 17.10 -0.95
CA GLU A 93 -15.34 18.31 -0.20
C GLU A 93 -15.31 18.10 1.33
N GLU A 94 -15.68 16.92 1.81
CA GLU A 94 -15.62 16.56 3.23
C GLU A 94 -14.17 16.37 3.67
N THR A 95 -13.34 15.72 2.85
CA THR A 95 -11.90 15.59 3.08
C THR A 95 -11.21 16.94 3.22
N VAL A 96 -11.53 17.89 2.32
CA VAL A 96 -10.96 19.24 2.38
C VAL A 96 -11.41 19.97 3.63
N ALA A 97 -12.69 19.90 3.99
CA ALA A 97 -13.20 20.53 5.21
C ALA A 97 -12.53 19.98 6.48
N LEU A 98 -12.36 18.66 6.55
CA LEU A 98 -11.65 17.99 7.64
C LEU A 98 -10.18 18.42 7.69
N ALA A 99 -9.49 18.47 6.55
CA ALA A 99 -8.12 18.95 6.45
C ALA A 99 -7.99 20.41 6.93
N GLU A 100 -8.94 21.29 6.60
CA GLU A 100 -8.96 22.67 7.10
C GLU A 100 -9.12 22.74 8.63
N GLU A 101 -10.00 21.91 9.21
CA GLU A 101 -10.17 21.80 10.67
C GLU A 101 -8.88 21.34 11.36
N LEU A 102 -8.15 20.42 10.73
CA LEU A 102 -6.86 19.91 11.17
C LEU A 102 -5.69 20.89 10.94
N GLY A 103 -5.93 22.01 10.24
CA GLY A 103 -4.88 22.97 9.89
C GLY A 103 -3.90 22.49 8.83
N TRP A 104 -4.32 21.56 7.97
CA TRP A 104 -3.55 21.07 6.83
C TRP A 104 -3.52 22.09 5.69
N ASP A 105 -2.53 21.97 4.80
CA ASP A 105 -2.45 22.78 3.59
C ASP A 105 -3.48 22.29 2.56
N THR A 106 -4.45 23.15 2.26
CA THR A 106 -5.50 22.91 1.25
C THR A 106 -5.29 23.70 -0.04
N SER A 107 -4.13 24.34 -0.22
CA SER A 107 -3.84 25.15 -1.42
C SER A 107 -3.88 24.34 -2.73
N ASN A 108 -3.66 23.02 -2.66
CA ASN A 108 -3.72 22.10 -3.80
C ASN A 108 -5.06 21.37 -3.95
N ALA A 109 -6.06 21.69 -3.11
CA ALA A 109 -7.37 21.00 -3.13
C ALA A 109 -8.17 21.23 -4.43
N GLY A 110 -7.81 22.25 -5.20
CA GLY A 110 -8.40 22.59 -6.49
C GLY A 110 -7.45 22.43 -7.68
N ALA A 111 -6.39 21.62 -7.58
CA ALA A 111 -5.48 21.42 -8.70
C ALA A 111 -6.21 20.85 -9.94
N THR A 112 -5.97 21.41 -11.12
CA THR A 112 -6.62 21.02 -12.39
C THR A 112 -5.66 20.76 -13.54
N GLU A 113 -4.34 20.87 -13.33
CA GLU A 113 -3.33 20.84 -14.40
C GLU A 113 -2.52 19.53 -14.43
N GLY A 114 -3.20 18.40 -14.68
CA GLY A 114 -2.52 17.11 -14.86
C GLY A 114 -2.02 16.44 -13.57
N CYS A 115 -2.14 17.13 -12.43
CA CYS A 115 -1.97 16.56 -11.11
C CYS A 115 -3.32 16.20 -10.48
N ALA A 116 -3.37 15.14 -9.69
CA ALA A 116 -4.48 14.91 -8.77
C ALA A 116 -4.51 16.03 -7.71
N ALA A 117 -5.70 16.50 -7.36
CA ALA A 117 -5.86 17.45 -6.25
C ALA A 117 -5.56 16.75 -4.92
N PHE A 118 -4.98 17.46 -3.97
CA PHE A 118 -4.62 16.90 -2.67
C PHE A 118 -4.65 17.93 -1.54
N VAL A 119 -4.65 17.42 -0.32
CA VAL A 119 -4.44 18.16 0.93
C VAL A 119 -3.26 17.53 1.67
N GLY A 120 -2.45 18.34 2.36
CA GLY A 120 -1.22 17.85 3.00
C GLY A 120 -1.09 18.28 4.45
N ALA A 121 -0.70 17.35 5.32
CA ALA A 121 -0.39 17.66 6.71
C ALA A 121 0.79 18.65 6.82
N PRO A 122 0.82 19.52 7.84
CA PRO A 122 1.99 20.34 8.09
C PRO A 122 3.19 19.45 8.43
N LEU A 123 4.39 19.78 7.90
CA LEU A 123 5.62 19.01 8.16
C LEU A 123 5.99 18.91 9.66
N GLU A 124 5.46 19.81 10.49
CA GLU A 124 5.60 19.79 11.95
C GLU A 124 4.97 18.55 12.60
N ALA A 125 4.11 17.83 11.87
CA ALA A 125 3.54 16.54 12.29
C ALA A 125 4.57 15.40 12.34
N GLY A 126 5.81 15.64 11.88
CA GLY A 126 6.90 14.68 12.01
C GLY A 126 6.89 13.54 10.99
N VAL A 127 5.84 13.46 10.19
CA VAL A 127 5.70 12.66 8.97
C VAL A 127 5.08 13.55 7.89
N GLU A 128 5.30 13.20 6.63
CA GLU A 128 4.58 13.82 5.53
C GLU A 128 3.33 12.98 5.23
N MET A 129 2.17 13.64 5.13
CA MET A 129 0.91 12.95 4.89
C MET A 129 0.07 13.68 3.87
N TYR A 130 -0.57 12.92 2.99
CA TYR A 130 -1.43 13.45 1.94
C TYR A 130 -2.71 12.63 1.81
N ALA A 131 -3.81 13.31 1.48
CA ALA A 131 -5.02 12.66 0.96
C ALA A 131 -5.28 13.18 -0.45
N TRP A 132 -5.59 12.28 -1.38
CA TRP A 132 -5.65 12.56 -2.81
C TRP A 132 -7.06 12.36 -3.37
N ASN A 133 -7.47 13.31 -4.20
CA ASN A 133 -8.72 13.29 -4.94
C ASN A 133 -8.60 12.47 -6.23
N TYR A 134 -9.49 11.50 -6.39
CA TYR A 134 -9.77 10.89 -7.66
C TYR A 134 -11.28 10.87 -7.89
N ASP A 135 -11.71 11.46 -9.01
CA ASP A 135 -13.12 11.51 -9.41
C ASP A 135 -14.11 12.05 -8.34
N GLY A 136 -13.63 12.96 -7.49
CA GLY A 136 -14.44 13.65 -6.48
C GLY A 136 -14.53 12.94 -5.13
N VAL A 137 -13.73 11.90 -4.90
CA VAL A 137 -13.59 11.21 -3.62
C VAL A 137 -12.11 11.07 -3.21
N THR A 138 -11.86 10.86 -1.92
CA THR A 138 -10.54 10.43 -1.45
C THR A 138 -10.28 9.00 -1.88
N ALA A 139 -9.27 8.76 -2.71
CA ALA A 139 -8.97 7.41 -3.20
C ALA A 139 -7.58 6.90 -2.82
N ASP A 140 -6.70 7.78 -2.32
CA ASP A 140 -5.40 7.44 -1.75
C ASP A 140 -5.13 8.33 -0.53
N ILE A 141 -4.56 7.73 0.51
CA ILE A 141 -4.03 8.41 1.68
C ILE A 141 -2.63 7.87 1.93
N SER A 142 -1.63 8.75 1.95
CA SER A 142 -0.23 8.36 2.08
C SER A 142 0.45 8.98 3.30
N VAL A 143 1.39 8.23 3.86
CA VAL A 143 2.24 8.58 5.00
C VAL A 143 3.67 8.27 4.63
N SER A 144 4.53 9.28 4.54
CA SER A 144 5.95 9.14 4.21
C SER A 144 6.86 9.61 5.35
N ALA A 145 8.01 8.95 5.46
CA ALA A 145 9.06 9.34 6.38
C ALA A 145 9.76 10.62 5.89
N LEU A 146 9.93 11.61 6.79
CA LEU A 146 10.80 12.74 6.52
C LEU A 146 12.25 12.37 6.89
N PRO A 147 13.22 12.48 5.96
CA PRO A 147 14.58 11.97 6.16
C PRO A 147 15.36 12.61 7.32
N GLU A 148 14.92 13.78 7.80
CA GLU A 148 15.57 14.53 8.89
C GLU A 148 14.79 14.51 10.22
N VAL A 149 13.56 13.99 10.22
CA VAL A 149 12.64 14.05 11.36
C VAL A 149 12.04 12.66 11.57
N ALA A 150 12.84 11.75 12.14
CA ALA A 150 12.36 10.44 12.55
C ALA A 150 11.50 10.58 13.83
N THR A 151 10.28 11.05 13.63
CA THR A 151 9.25 11.22 14.67
C THR A 151 8.23 10.11 14.54
N ALA A 152 7.55 9.80 15.65
CA ALA A 152 6.43 8.87 15.58
C ALA A 152 5.34 9.47 14.67
N GLY A 153 4.67 8.60 13.93
CA GLY A 153 3.55 8.95 13.06
C GLY A 153 2.43 7.94 13.27
N PRO A 154 1.42 7.92 12.39
CA PRO A 154 0.35 6.94 12.50
C PRO A 154 0.92 5.52 12.36
N ALA A 155 0.27 4.57 13.01
CA ALA A 155 0.66 3.16 13.01
C ALA A 155 -0.52 2.29 12.60
N THR A 156 -0.26 1.16 11.97
CA THR A 156 -1.29 0.13 11.84
C THR A 156 -1.68 -0.43 13.22
N ALA A 157 -2.80 -1.14 13.32
CA ALA A 157 -3.22 -1.81 14.55
C ALA A 157 -2.13 -2.74 15.12
N GLU A 158 -1.30 -3.31 14.23
CA GLU A 158 -0.20 -4.21 14.59
C GLU A 158 1.14 -3.50 14.85
N GLY A 159 1.11 -2.16 14.91
CA GLY A 159 2.27 -1.34 15.26
C GLY A 159 3.24 -1.09 14.11
N ILE A 160 2.89 -1.46 12.87
CA ILE A 160 3.70 -1.09 11.69
C ILE A 160 3.57 0.40 11.42
N THR A 161 4.71 1.08 11.37
CA THR A 161 4.85 2.50 11.03
C THR A 161 5.79 2.67 9.84
N VAL A 162 5.89 3.89 9.31
CA VAL A 162 7.10 4.30 8.58
C VAL A 162 8.34 4.05 9.48
N GLN A 163 9.48 3.67 8.89
CA GLN A 163 10.67 3.15 9.57
C GLN A 163 10.60 1.70 10.09
N SER A 164 9.48 0.98 9.89
CA SER A 164 9.47 -0.48 10.05
C SER A 164 10.29 -1.16 8.93
N THR A 165 10.58 -2.45 9.04
CA THR A 165 11.20 -3.23 7.95
C THR A 165 10.18 -4.13 7.26
N PHE A 166 10.49 -4.66 6.07
CA PHE A 166 9.68 -5.72 5.45
C PHE A 166 9.58 -6.99 6.30
N ALA A 167 10.58 -7.26 7.16
CA ALA A 167 10.50 -8.39 8.08
C ALA A 167 9.41 -8.16 9.14
N ASP A 168 9.30 -6.92 9.65
CA ASP A 168 8.24 -6.54 10.59
C ASP A 168 6.87 -6.60 9.93
N VAL A 169 6.73 -6.06 8.70
CA VAL A 169 5.48 -6.12 7.93
C VAL A 169 5.03 -7.56 7.74
N ARG A 170 5.92 -8.48 7.31
CA ARG A 170 5.56 -9.89 7.11
C ARG A 170 5.27 -10.64 8.41
N ALA A 171 5.86 -10.20 9.52
CA ALA A 171 5.57 -10.78 10.83
C ALA A 171 4.16 -10.37 11.30
N ALA A 172 3.75 -9.12 11.06
CA ALA A 172 2.42 -8.61 11.37
C ALA A 172 1.35 -9.10 10.37
N TYR A 173 1.70 -9.18 9.08
CA TYR A 173 0.83 -9.54 7.97
C TYR A 173 1.44 -10.71 7.19
N PRO A 174 1.22 -11.97 7.63
CA PRO A 174 1.82 -13.15 6.98
C PRO A 174 1.41 -13.35 5.53
N ASP A 175 0.25 -12.80 5.13
CA ASP A 175 -0.29 -12.88 3.78
C ASP A 175 0.17 -11.72 2.88
N ALA A 176 1.05 -10.83 3.37
CA ALA A 176 1.60 -9.73 2.59
C ALA A 176 2.32 -10.24 1.34
N MET A 177 1.96 -9.69 0.17
CA MET A 177 2.52 -10.07 -1.12
C MET A 177 3.55 -9.06 -1.60
N GLU A 178 4.56 -9.49 -2.35
CA GLU A 178 5.44 -8.55 -3.05
C GLU A 178 4.72 -7.92 -4.24
N GLY A 179 4.91 -6.61 -4.43
CA GLY A 179 4.44 -5.91 -5.62
C GLY A 179 5.12 -6.40 -6.89
N GLU A 180 4.38 -6.42 -8.01
CA GLU A 180 4.90 -6.96 -9.28
C GLU A 180 6.06 -6.16 -9.88
N GLN A 181 6.04 -4.82 -9.71
CA GLN A 181 7.05 -3.91 -10.26
C GLN A 181 7.42 -2.85 -9.24
N PRO A 182 8.72 -2.57 -9.00
CA PRO A 182 9.14 -1.49 -8.11
C PRO A 182 8.60 -0.12 -8.54
N ILE A 183 8.35 0.75 -7.56
CA ILE A 183 7.82 2.10 -7.78
C ILE A 183 8.93 3.11 -7.55
N ALA A 184 9.26 3.91 -8.57
CA ALA A 184 10.50 4.71 -8.59
C ALA A 184 11.79 3.90 -8.33
N GLY A 185 11.74 2.57 -8.44
CA GLY A 185 12.84 1.69 -8.04
C GLY A 185 12.78 1.17 -6.61
N HIS A 186 11.77 1.55 -5.82
CA HIS A 186 11.51 1.06 -4.47
C HIS A 186 10.67 -0.22 -4.52
N PRO A 187 11.13 -1.33 -3.91
CA PRO A 187 10.28 -2.50 -3.71
C PRO A 187 9.14 -2.15 -2.74
N TYR A 188 8.04 -2.88 -2.80
CA TYR A 188 6.95 -2.73 -1.85
C TYR A 188 6.23 -4.05 -1.55
N LEU A 189 5.51 -4.06 -0.44
CA LEU A 189 4.58 -5.11 -0.06
C LEU A 189 3.13 -4.61 -0.15
N VAL A 190 2.22 -5.53 -0.43
CA VAL A 190 0.77 -5.30 -0.49
C VAL A 190 0.09 -6.13 0.59
N VAL A 191 -0.78 -5.50 1.37
CA VAL A 191 -1.69 -6.14 2.31
C VAL A 191 -3.11 -5.80 1.87
N ASP A 192 -3.86 -6.84 1.52
CA ASP A 192 -5.27 -6.82 1.09
C ASP A 192 -5.93 -8.00 1.77
N ALA A 193 -6.24 -7.85 3.06
CA ALA A 193 -6.70 -8.95 3.91
C ALA A 193 -8.16 -9.32 3.61
N ASP A 194 -8.97 -8.36 3.16
CA ASP A 194 -10.40 -8.54 2.94
C ASP A 194 -10.82 -8.76 1.48
N ALA A 195 -9.91 -8.51 0.52
CA ALA A 195 -10.18 -8.56 -0.92
C ALA A 195 -11.34 -7.65 -1.36
N ALA A 196 -11.61 -6.57 -0.61
CA ALA A 196 -12.67 -5.60 -0.88
C ALA A 196 -12.28 -4.57 -1.95
N GLY A 197 -11.00 -4.59 -2.40
CA GLY A 197 -10.49 -3.71 -3.44
C GLY A 197 -9.75 -2.49 -2.92
N ASN A 198 -9.64 -2.33 -1.60
CA ASN A 198 -8.70 -1.42 -0.96
C ASN A 198 -7.48 -2.23 -0.49
N ALA A 199 -6.32 -1.59 -0.42
CA ALA A 199 -5.13 -2.25 0.09
C ALA A 199 -4.20 -1.25 0.78
N MET A 200 -3.41 -1.77 1.71
CA MET A 200 -2.23 -1.09 2.24
C MET A 200 -0.99 -1.46 1.43
N TYR A 201 -0.20 -0.47 1.09
CA TYR A 201 1.04 -0.59 0.35
C TYR A 201 2.20 -0.07 1.19
N PHE A 202 3.21 -0.90 1.39
CA PHE A 202 4.39 -0.58 2.19
C PHE A 202 5.59 -0.53 1.25
N ALA A 203 6.03 0.65 0.83
CA ALA A 203 7.23 0.82 0.02
C ALA A 203 8.45 1.10 0.90
N ALA A 204 9.62 0.63 0.46
CA ALA A 204 10.87 0.77 1.20
C ALA A 204 11.95 1.53 0.43
N ASP A 205 12.66 2.40 1.14
CA ASP A 205 13.95 2.94 0.73
C ASP A 205 15.07 2.31 1.56
N GLY A 206 15.86 1.45 0.91
CA GLY A 206 16.87 0.64 1.57
C GLY A 206 16.26 -0.45 2.47
N GLU A 207 16.49 -0.35 3.78
CA GLU A 207 16.05 -1.35 4.77
C GLU A 207 14.67 -1.03 5.36
N PHE A 208 14.24 0.22 5.28
CA PHE A 208 13.12 0.75 6.03
C PHE A 208 11.96 1.13 5.11
N ILE A 209 10.74 0.93 5.60
CA ILE A 209 9.53 1.48 5.02
C ILE A 209 9.64 3.00 5.04
N ASP A 210 9.64 3.62 3.86
CA ASP A 210 9.66 5.08 3.69
C ASP A 210 8.28 5.63 3.35
N LEU A 211 7.37 4.78 2.88
CA LEU A 211 6.01 5.14 2.49
C LEU A 211 5.02 4.03 2.87
N ILE A 212 3.92 4.43 3.50
CA ILE A 212 2.70 3.63 3.65
C ILE A 212 1.60 4.36 2.88
N SER A 213 0.94 3.69 1.94
CA SER A 213 -0.20 4.20 1.19
C SER A 213 -1.41 3.29 1.39
N VAL A 214 -2.56 3.88 1.63
CA VAL A 214 -3.87 3.21 1.71
C VAL A 214 -4.67 3.69 0.52
N ASN A 215 -5.00 2.81 -0.43
CA ASN A 215 -5.74 3.25 -1.62
C ASN A 215 -6.62 2.18 -2.26
N SER A 216 -7.54 2.66 -3.11
CA SER A 216 -8.50 1.86 -3.88
C SER A 216 -8.12 1.74 -5.37
N LEU A 217 -6.91 2.17 -5.74
CA LEU A 217 -6.46 2.24 -7.14
C LEU A 217 -5.85 0.92 -7.62
N GLY A 218 -5.61 -0.03 -6.72
CA GLY A 218 -4.97 -1.31 -7.03
C GLY A 218 -3.47 -1.18 -7.32
N THR A 219 -2.87 -0.02 -7.06
CA THR A 219 -1.45 0.25 -7.23
C THR A 219 -1.05 1.37 -6.28
N VAL A 220 0.18 1.37 -5.76
CA VAL A 220 0.66 2.56 -5.04
C VAL A 220 0.91 3.66 -6.06
N PRO A 221 0.32 4.85 -5.86
CA PRO A 221 0.44 5.92 -6.81
C PRO A 221 1.88 6.40 -6.89
N TYR A 222 2.42 6.39 -8.10
CA TYR A 222 3.69 7.00 -8.43
C TYR A 222 3.41 8.31 -9.17
N GLU A 223 4.01 9.41 -8.73
CA GLU A 223 3.90 10.70 -9.43
C GLU A 223 2.42 11.09 -9.66
N HIS A 224 1.75 11.57 -8.60
CA HIS A 224 0.42 12.19 -8.72
C HIS A 224 0.41 13.45 -9.60
N CYS A 225 1.60 13.85 -10.07
CA CYS A 225 2.00 14.82 -11.07
C CYS A 225 3.16 14.16 -11.86
#